data_AF-M4S5T9-F1
#
_entry.id   AF-M4S5T9-F1
#
_cell.length_a   1.000
_cell.length_b   1.000
_cell.length_c   1.000
_cell.angle_alpha   90.00
_cell.angle_beta   90.00
_cell.angle_gamma   90.00
#
_symmetry.space_group_name_H-M   'P 1'
#
loop_
_entity.id
_entity.type
_entity.pdbx_description
1 polymer ?
#
loop_
_entity_poly.entity_id
_entity_poly.type
_entity_poly.pdbx_seq_one_letter_code
_entity_poly.pdbx_strand_id
1 'polypeptide(L)'
;MQANERFGTDFTEADQLFFDQVRATAERDEKIVEAAKANNEANFAAFFSRVLDDLFIQRMEGNDEIFNRVMSDKQFRSAAQEHLAREVYDRVRRKGDNNPDLIGAD
;
A
#
# COMPACT_ATOMS: atom_id res chain seq x y z
N MET A 1 -14.10 -3.97 -11.33
CA MET A 1 -13.98 -5.38 -10.88
C MET A 1 -12.71 -6.01 -11.47
N GLN A 2 -11.49 -5.51 -11.21
CA GLN A 2 -10.25 -6.07 -11.82
C GLN A 2 -9.11 -6.27 -10.81
N ALA A 3 -9.42 -6.54 -9.53
CA ALA A 3 -8.42 -6.94 -8.55
C ALA A 3 -8.36 -8.47 -8.32
N ASN A 4 -9.30 -9.25 -8.87
CA ASN A 4 -9.55 -10.62 -8.41
C ASN A 4 -8.67 -11.71 -9.04
N GLU A 5 -7.94 -11.45 -10.14
CA GLU A 5 -7.30 -12.54 -10.89
C GLU A 5 -5.81 -12.76 -10.60
N ARG A 6 -5.14 -11.83 -9.91
CA ARG A 6 -3.67 -11.89 -9.79
C ARG A 6 -3.12 -12.54 -8.53
N PHE A 7 -3.91 -12.69 -7.46
CA PHE A 7 -3.40 -13.10 -6.16
C PHE A 7 -4.04 -14.37 -5.57
N GLY A 8 -5.01 -14.98 -6.26
CA GLY A 8 -5.60 -16.26 -5.85
C GLY A 8 -6.39 -16.22 -4.54
N THR A 9 -6.84 -15.04 -4.14
CA THR A 9 -7.55 -14.82 -2.88
C THR A 9 -8.82 -14.03 -3.16
N ASP A 10 -9.98 -14.65 -2.94
CA ASP A 10 -11.25 -13.93 -2.90
C ASP A 10 -11.22 -12.95 -1.73
N PHE A 11 -10.91 -11.70 -2.03
CA PHE A 11 -10.99 -10.60 -1.08
C PHE A 11 -12.46 -10.22 -0.89
N THR A 12 -12.92 -10.23 0.35
CA THR A 12 -14.25 -9.73 0.70
C THR A 12 -14.29 -8.19 0.57
N GLU A 13 -15.49 -7.62 0.61
CA GLU A 13 -15.64 -6.15 0.62
C GLU A 13 -15.01 -5.51 1.87
N ALA A 14 -15.06 -6.20 3.01
CA ALA A 14 -14.38 -5.77 4.22
C ALA A 14 -12.85 -5.78 4.06
N ASP A 15 -12.30 -6.79 3.37
CA ASP A 15 -10.87 -6.87 3.08
C ASP A 15 -10.42 -5.68 2.23
N GLN A 16 -11.21 -5.33 1.20
CA GLN A 16 -10.93 -4.17 0.35
C GLN A 16 -10.94 -2.88 1.16
N LEU A 17 -11.93 -2.68 2.02
CA LEU A 17 -12.01 -1.49 2.87
C LEU A 17 -10.83 -1.40 3.84
N PHE A 18 -10.38 -2.53 4.40
CA PHE A 18 -9.19 -2.58 5.24
C PHE A 18 -7.94 -2.14 4.46
N PHE A 19 -7.69 -2.72 3.29
CA PHE A 19 -6.53 -2.36 2.48
C PHE A 19 -6.57 -0.92 1.98
N ASP A 20 -7.76 -0.40 1.65
CA ASP A 20 -7.95 1.01 1.29
C ASP A 20 -7.57 1.95 2.44
N GLN A 21 -7.93 1.61 3.67
CA GLN A 21 -7.55 2.39 4.86
C GLN A 21 -6.06 2.32 5.15
N VAL A 22 -5.45 1.14 5.01
CA VAL A 22 -4.00 0.94 5.16
C VAL A 22 -3.23 1.77 4.13
N ARG A 23 -3.64 1.71 2.85
CA ARG A 23 -3.08 2.53 1.78
C ARG A 23 -3.24 4.02 2.07
N ALA A 24 -4.41 4.46 2.51
CA ALA A 24 -4.66 5.87 2.83
C ALA A 24 -3.80 6.36 4.01
N THR A 25 -3.47 5.50 4.98
CA THR A 25 -2.48 5.83 6.02
C THR A 25 -1.09 5.97 5.41
N ALA A 26 -0.66 5.00 4.60
CA ALA A 26 0.66 5.00 3.96
C ALA A 26 0.89 6.24 3.08
N GLU A 27 -0.11 6.67 2.31
CA GLU A 27 -0.04 7.87 1.47
C GLU A 27 0.07 9.19 2.27
N ARG A 28 -0.24 9.18 3.57
CA ARG A 28 -0.15 10.34 4.47
C ARG A 28 1.09 10.31 5.36
N ASP A 29 1.82 9.20 5.37
CA ASP A 29 3.06 9.07 6.12
C ASP A 29 4.21 9.68 5.31
N GLU A 30 4.80 10.76 5.83
CA GLU A 30 5.88 11.48 5.15
C GLU A 30 7.09 10.60 4.85
N LYS A 31 7.44 9.65 5.73
CA LYS A 31 8.59 8.76 5.50
C LYS A 31 8.31 7.82 4.33
N ILE A 32 7.10 7.30 4.24
CA ILE A 32 6.68 6.43 3.13
C ILE A 32 6.64 7.22 1.82
N VAL A 33 6.07 8.43 1.84
CA VAL A 33 6.00 9.31 0.67
C VAL A 33 7.39 9.67 0.16
N GLU A 34 8.29 10.10 1.04
CA GLU A 34 9.66 10.45 0.66
C GLU A 34 10.45 9.23 0.19
N ALA A 35 10.25 8.06 0.81
CA ALA A 35 10.84 6.82 0.32
C ALA A 35 10.36 6.46 -1.10
N ALA A 36 9.08 6.64 -1.42
CA ALA A 36 8.54 6.38 -2.75
C ALA A 36 9.10 7.34 -3.81
N LYS A 37 9.30 8.61 -3.46
CA LYS A 37 9.92 9.61 -4.35
C LYS A 37 11.40 9.34 -4.57
N ALA A 38 12.14 9.02 -3.50
CA ALA A 38 13.59 8.85 -3.55
C ALA A 38 14.05 7.52 -4.18
N ASN A 39 13.21 6.49 -4.20
CA ASN A 39 13.60 5.13 -4.60
C ASN A 39 12.88 4.64 -5.87
N ASN A 40 13.49 3.69 -6.58
CA ASN A 40 12.78 2.89 -7.58
C ASN A 40 11.76 1.95 -6.91
N GLU A 41 10.83 1.37 -7.69
CA GLU A 41 9.75 0.52 -7.16
C GLU A 41 10.29 -0.65 -6.32
N ALA A 42 11.36 -1.33 -6.75
CA ALA A 42 11.92 -2.48 -6.04
C ALA A 42 12.49 -2.10 -4.66
N ASN A 43 13.27 -1.02 -4.59
CA ASN A 43 13.83 -0.52 -3.32
C ASN A 43 12.73 0.00 -2.40
N PHE A 44 11.74 0.69 -2.96
CA PHE A 44 10.57 1.13 -2.20
C PHE A 44 9.79 -0.06 -1.65
N ALA A 45 9.52 -1.10 -2.45
CA ALA A 45 8.78 -2.27 -2.01
C ALA A 45 9.50 -3.01 -0.86
N ALA A 46 10.83 -3.08 -0.89
CA ALA A 46 11.63 -3.66 0.20
C ALA A 46 11.60 -2.84 1.49
N PHE A 47 11.51 -1.51 1.39
CA PHE A 47 11.28 -0.63 2.53
C PHE A 47 9.84 -0.76 3.05
N PHE A 48 8.87 -0.71 2.12
CA PHE A 48 7.45 -0.70 2.40
C PHE A 48 7.01 -1.98 3.10
N SER A 49 7.51 -3.14 2.69
CA SER A 49 7.21 -4.42 3.33
C SER A 49 7.58 -4.46 4.81
N ARG A 50 8.62 -3.71 5.24
CA ARG A 50 9.04 -3.64 6.64
C ARG A 50 8.13 -2.77 7.49
N VAL A 51 7.59 -1.69 6.93
CA VAL A 51 6.71 -0.75 7.64
C VAL A 51 5.23 -1.13 7.52
N LEU A 52 4.87 -1.96 6.54
CA LEU A 52 3.49 -2.36 6.32
C LEU A 52 2.93 -3.26 7.43
N ASP A 53 3.79 -4.07 8.07
CA ASP A 53 3.38 -4.86 9.23
C ASP A 53 2.94 -3.95 10.40
N ASP A 54 3.66 -2.84 10.63
CA ASP A 54 3.28 -1.83 11.63
C ASP A 54 1.96 -1.13 11.26
N LEU A 55 1.75 -0.83 9.98
CA LEU A 55 0.49 -0.26 9.49
C LEU A 55 -0.70 -1.20 9.68
N PHE A 56 -0.50 -2.51 9.49
CA PHE A 56 -1.54 -3.50 9.79
C PHE A 56 -1.88 -3.54 11.27
N ILE A 57 -0.87 -3.47 12.16
CA ILE A 57 -1.08 -3.42 13.62
C ILE A 57 -1.83 -2.15 14.03
N GLN A 58 -1.48 -1.00 13.47
CA GLN A 58 -2.19 0.26 13.75
C GLN A 58 -3.64 0.26 13.28
N ARG A 59 -3.99 -0.62 12.33
CA ARG A 59 -5.35 -0.79 11.79
C ARG A 59 -6.09 -2.00 12.38
N MET A 60 -5.58 -2.58 13.48
CA MET A 60 -6.21 -3.69 14.19
C MET A 60 -7.60 -3.30 14.75
N GLU A 61 -7.78 -2.06 15.23
CA GLU A 61 -9.08 -1.61 15.74
C GLU A 61 -10.16 -1.62 14.65
N GLY A 62 -11.10 -2.57 14.76
CA GLY A 62 -12.30 -2.67 13.91
C GLY A 62 -12.25 -3.68 12.78
N ASN A 63 -11.15 -4.45 12.61
CA ASN A 63 -10.94 -5.37 11.49
C ASN A 63 -10.23 -6.69 11.91
N ASP A 64 -10.64 -7.27 13.04
CA ASP A 64 -9.96 -8.42 13.65
C ASP A 64 -9.83 -9.65 12.73
N GLU A 65 -10.83 -9.93 11.89
CA GLU A 65 -10.84 -11.13 11.04
C GLU A 65 -9.81 -11.06 9.90
N ILE A 66 -9.78 -9.96 9.15
CA ILE A 66 -8.80 -9.74 8.09
C ILE A 66 -7.39 -9.53 8.66
N PHE A 67 -7.27 -8.85 9.80
CA PHE A 67 -5.99 -8.72 10.50
C PHE A 67 -5.43 -10.10 10.86
N ASN A 68 -6.24 -10.97 11.47
CA ASN A 68 -5.84 -12.33 11.80
C ASN A 68 -5.43 -13.13 10.55
N ARG A 69 -6.16 -12.99 9.43
CA ARG A 69 -5.81 -13.64 8.15
C ARG A 69 -4.46 -13.15 7.61
N VAL A 70 -4.23 -11.84 7.58
CA VAL A 70 -2.93 -11.25 7.16
C VAL A 70 -1.79 -11.70 8.07
N MET A 71 -2.02 -11.82 9.37
CA MET A 71 -0.97 -12.21 10.31
C MET A 71 -0.68 -13.72 10.30
N SER A 72 -1.70 -14.56 10.08
CA SER A 72 -1.58 -16.02 10.10
C SER A 72 -1.21 -16.64 8.75
N ASP A 73 -1.62 -16.04 7.63
CA ASP A 73 -1.34 -16.53 6.28
C ASP A 73 -0.21 -15.72 5.63
N LYS A 74 0.98 -16.34 5.59
CA LYS A 74 2.17 -15.73 5.00
C LYS A 74 2.01 -15.47 3.49
N GLN A 75 1.31 -16.33 2.76
CA GLN A 75 1.12 -16.18 1.32
C GLN A 75 0.19 -14.99 1.04
N PHE A 76 -0.91 -14.92 1.78
CA PHE A 76 -1.84 -13.79 1.74
C PHE A 76 -1.14 -12.47 2.10
N ARG A 77 -0.33 -12.48 3.16
CA ARG A 77 0.43 -11.30 3.58
C ARG A 77 1.39 -10.82 2.50
N SER A 78 2.16 -11.73 1.91
CA SER A 78 3.10 -11.36 0.84
C SER A 78 2.39 -10.80 -0.39
N ALA A 79 1.24 -11.37 -0.77
CA ALA A 79 0.41 -10.84 -1.86
C ALA A 79 -0.11 -9.43 -1.56
N ALA A 80 -0.63 -9.20 -0.35
CA ALA A 80 -1.09 -7.88 0.09
C ALA A 80 0.06 -6.86 0.13
N GLN A 81 1.24 -7.27 0.60
CA GLN A 81 2.44 -6.41 0.63
C GLN A 81 2.88 -5.97 -0.76
N GLU A 82 2.95 -6.89 -1.73
CA GLU A 82 3.31 -6.54 -3.11
C GLU A 82 2.27 -5.60 -3.73
N HIS A 83 0.98 -5.93 -3.55
CA HIS A 83 -0.11 -5.13 -4.10
C HIS A 83 -0.12 -3.69 -3.57
N LEU A 84 -0.04 -3.54 -2.24
CA LEU A 84 -0.05 -2.23 -1.60
C LEU A 84 1.22 -1.42 -1.90
N ALA A 85 2.39 -2.06 -1.97
CA ALA A 85 3.62 -1.38 -2.34
C ALA A 85 3.49 -0.73 -3.72
N ARG A 86 3.03 -1.50 -4.73
CA ARG A 86 2.83 -0.97 -6.09
C ARG A 86 1.80 0.15 -6.11
N GLU A 87 0.64 -0.05 -5.49
CA GLU A 87 -0.43 0.97 -5.46
C GLU A 87 0.02 2.27 -4.79
N VAL A 88 0.68 2.21 -3.63
CA VAL A 88 1.18 3.40 -2.92
C VAL A 88 2.26 4.11 -3.74
N TYR A 89 3.20 3.35 -4.30
CA TYR A 89 4.27 3.89 -5.14
C TYR A 89 3.71 4.68 -6.33
N ASP A 90 2.83 4.05 -7.11
CA ASP A 90 2.22 4.63 -8.30
C ASP A 90 1.37 5.86 -7.98
N ARG A 91 0.66 5.86 -6.85
CA ARG A 91 -0.18 6.99 -6.45
C ARG A 91 0.64 8.17 -5.93
N VAL A 92 1.67 7.92 -5.13
CA VAL A 92 2.56 8.97 -4.63
C VAL A 92 3.27 9.64 -5.80
N ARG A 93 3.80 8.86 -6.76
CA ARG A 93 4.49 9.42 -7.93
C ARG A 93 3.55 10.11 -8.90
N ARG A 94 2.37 9.56 -9.18
CA ARG A 94 1.36 10.26 -9.98
C ARG A 94 0.88 11.56 -9.33
N LYS A 95 0.81 11.64 -7.99
CA LYS A 95 0.52 12.91 -7.30
C LYS A 95 1.67 13.91 -7.42
N GLY A 96 2.93 13.45 -7.45
CA GLY A 96 4.10 14.30 -7.70
C GLY A 96 4.15 14.84 -9.13
N ASP A 97 3.76 14.04 -10.13
CA ASP A 97 3.78 14.42 -11.54
C ASP A 97 2.61 15.34 -11.95
N ASN A 98 1.48 15.29 -11.23
CA ASN A 98 0.34 16.20 -11.44
C ASN A 98 0.52 17.55 -10.74
N ASN A 99 1.75 17.99 -10.48
CA ASN A 99 2.02 19.34 -10.02
C ASN A 99 2.09 20.28 -11.24
N PRO A 100 1.08 21.14 -11.51
CA PRO A 100 1.14 22.10 -12.62
C PRO A 100 2.28 23.11 -12.46
N ASP A 101 2.89 23.23 -11.28
CA ASP A 101 3.98 24.16 -10.98
C ASP A 101 5.33 23.80 -11.62
N LEU A 102 5.43 22.69 -12.36
CA LEU A 102 6.65 22.32 -13.10
C LEU A 102 6.54 22.51 -14.63
N ILE A 103 5.45 23.09 -15.13
CA ILE A 103 5.38 23.52 -16.54
C ILE A 103 5.70 25.01 -16.64
N GLY A 104 6.97 25.32 -16.87
CA GLY A 104 7.37 26.55 -17.56
C GLY A 104 8.00 27.66 -16.71
N ALA A 105 9.26 27.45 -16.36
CA ALA A 105 10.32 28.46 -16.45
C ALA A 105 11.56 27.62 -16.79
N ASP A 106 12.21 27.68 -17.95
CA ASP A 106 12.40 28.73 -18.96
C ASP A 106 12.61 28.08 -20.34
#